data_AF-A0A2T1D653-F1
#
_entry.id   AF-A0A2T1D653-F1
#
_cell.length_a   1.000
_cell.length_b   1.000
_cell.length_c   1.000
_cell.angle_alpha   90.00
_cell.angle_beta   90.00
_cell.angle_gamma   90.00
#
_symmetry.space_group_name_H-M   'P 1'
#
loop_
_entity.id
_entity.type
_entity.pdbx_description
1 polymer ?
#
loop_
_entity_poly.entity_id
_entity_poly.type
_entity_poly.pdbx_seq_one_letter_code
_entity_poly.pdbx_strand_id
1 'polypeptide(L)'
;MTQDEKPKALTAAQLREALTKRLTRKRTVLICDDAHRWSASLWYWLEDVLRAEGVLLLLVASPCPPKELFVKMPRIELPLIRDEDIRKLMMTEAESYGIQLAASEVAELQQRSGNNPALAKRVIRETVLGIAETATGDHYQYIDGTPFLIGLISLIGIIRFAGLGMGDKVLYVLGGIITLIAVTLRGLLYAANRGRRRL
;
A
#
# COMPACT_ATOMS: atom_id res chain seq x y z
N MET A 1 -18.45 55.03 -5.33
CA MET A 1 -17.31 54.42 -4.62
C MET A 1 -17.51 52.92 -4.63
N THR A 2 -16.93 52.23 -5.60
CA THR A 2 -16.97 50.77 -5.74
C THR A 2 -15.75 50.19 -5.03
N GLN A 3 -15.92 49.71 -3.81
CA GLN A 3 -14.90 48.90 -3.11
C GLN A 3 -14.93 47.47 -3.69
N ASP A 4 -14.20 47.27 -4.78
CA ASP A 4 -13.77 45.94 -5.22
C ASP A 4 -12.55 45.52 -4.38
N GLU A 5 -12.71 45.38 -3.06
CA GLU A 5 -11.69 44.76 -2.21
C GLU A 5 -11.80 43.23 -2.32
N LYS A 6 -11.23 42.67 -3.38
CA LYS A 6 -10.88 41.24 -3.38
C LYS A 6 -10.00 40.98 -2.15
N PRO A 7 -10.35 40.04 -1.26
CA PRO A 7 -9.55 39.77 -0.08
C PRO A 7 -8.13 39.40 -0.51
N LYS A 8 -7.15 40.20 -0.07
CA LYS A 8 -5.74 39.99 -0.38
C LYS A 8 -5.36 38.57 0.03
N ALA A 9 -4.84 37.79 -0.94
CA ALA A 9 -4.36 36.44 -0.66
C ALA A 9 -3.30 36.49 0.45
N LEU A 10 -3.55 35.79 1.55
CA LEU A 10 -2.62 35.71 2.66
C LEU A 10 -1.31 35.06 2.19
N THR A 11 -0.18 35.55 2.67
CA THR A 11 1.08 34.84 2.48
C THR A 11 1.08 33.54 3.28
N ALA A 12 1.93 32.57 2.91
CA ALA A 12 2.00 31.29 3.62
C ALA A 12 2.24 31.46 5.14
N ALA A 13 3.03 32.47 5.54
CA ALA A 13 3.27 32.80 6.94
C ALA A 13 2.00 33.32 7.65
N GLN A 14 1.29 34.26 7.00
CA GLN A 14 0.04 34.81 7.54
C GLN A 14 -1.06 33.75 7.64
N LEU A 15 -1.11 32.82 6.68
CA LEU A 15 -2.04 31.70 6.71
C LEU A 15 -1.76 30.76 7.89
N ARG A 16 -0.48 30.42 8.13
CA ARG A 16 -0.08 29.59 9.28
C ARG A 16 -0.47 30.22 10.60
N GLU A 17 -0.21 31.52 10.78
CA GLU A 17 -0.58 32.24 12.01
C GLU A 17 -2.11 32.27 12.20
N ALA A 18 -2.86 32.56 11.14
CA ALA A 18 -4.32 32.56 11.18
C ALA A 18 -4.90 31.17 11.51
N LEU A 19 -4.31 30.11 10.96
CA LEU A 19 -4.69 28.73 11.26
C LEU A 19 -4.37 28.38 12.72
N THR A 20 -3.16 28.67 13.21
CA THR A 20 -2.79 28.41 14.61
C THR A 20 -3.77 29.08 15.59
N LYS A 21 -4.13 30.35 15.35
CA LYS A 21 -5.12 31.07 16.17
C LYS A 21 -6.54 30.47 16.13
N ARG A 22 -6.92 29.82 15.02
CA ARG A 22 -8.21 29.15 14.89
C ARG A 22 -8.22 27.77 15.55
N LEU A 23 -7.12 27.02 15.41
CA LEU A 23 -6.99 25.67 15.94
C LEU A 23 -7.05 25.64 17.47
N THR A 24 -6.52 26.64 18.15
CA THR A 24 -6.52 26.73 19.63
C THR A 24 -7.87 27.07 20.26
N ARG A 25 -8.89 27.46 19.49
CA ARG A 25 -10.14 27.98 20.06
C ARG A 25 -11.15 26.92 20.51
N LYS A 26 -11.02 25.66 20.06
CA LYS A 26 -11.92 24.53 20.38
C LYS A 26 -11.16 23.22 20.19
N ARG A 27 -11.64 22.11 20.78
CA ARG A 27 -11.17 20.71 20.55
C ARG A 27 -11.16 20.37 19.05
N THR A 28 -10.15 20.85 18.34
CA THR A 28 -10.09 20.79 16.90
C THR A 28 -9.23 19.60 16.54
N VAL A 29 -9.72 18.76 15.63
CA VAL A 29 -8.95 17.65 15.08
C VAL A 29 -8.33 18.11 13.77
N LEU A 30 -7.02 18.08 13.70
CA LEU A 30 -6.27 18.33 12.47
C LEU A 30 -5.80 16.99 11.90
N ILE A 31 -6.33 16.62 10.75
CA ILE A 31 -5.95 15.39 10.03
C ILE A 31 -5.01 15.79 8.90
N CYS A 32 -3.80 15.28 8.93
CA CYS A 32 -2.76 15.52 7.93
C CYS A 32 -2.50 14.24 7.15
N ASP A 33 -3.04 14.18 5.94
CA ASP A 33 -2.78 13.06 5.04
C ASP A 33 -1.41 13.20 4.36
N ASP A 34 -0.79 12.07 4.02
CA ASP A 34 0.55 11.99 3.43
C ASP A 34 1.61 12.86 4.14
N ALA A 35 1.52 12.95 5.47
CA ALA A 35 2.33 13.89 6.25
C ALA A 35 3.84 13.70 6.01
N HIS A 36 4.29 12.46 5.74
CA HIS A 36 5.67 12.12 5.42
C HIS A 36 6.29 12.88 4.22
N ARG A 37 5.47 13.45 3.33
CA ARG A 37 5.90 14.22 2.14
C ARG A 37 6.08 15.71 2.42
N TRP A 38 5.70 16.18 3.61
CA TRP A 38 5.66 17.61 3.90
C TRP A 38 7.06 18.20 4.10
N SER A 39 7.20 19.49 3.75
CA SER A 39 8.46 20.22 3.92
C SER A 39 8.83 20.41 5.41
N ALA A 40 10.12 20.54 5.72
CA ALA A 40 10.60 20.82 7.07
C ALA A 40 9.91 22.04 7.72
N SER A 41 9.62 23.09 6.92
CA SER A 41 8.93 24.28 7.43
C SER A 41 7.52 24.01 7.97
N LEU A 42 6.80 23.02 7.41
CA LEU A 42 5.49 22.61 7.89
C LEU A 42 5.61 21.71 9.13
N TRP A 43 6.68 20.93 9.23
CA TRP A 43 6.96 20.12 10.41
C TRP A 43 7.21 20.98 11.65
N TYR A 44 8.05 22.02 11.54
CA TYR A 44 8.26 22.95 12.65
C TYR A 44 6.96 23.63 13.08
N TRP A 45 6.14 24.07 12.12
CA TRP A 45 4.83 24.65 12.41
C TRP A 45 3.87 23.65 13.08
N LEU A 46 3.83 22.39 12.64
CA LEU A 46 3.04 21.34 13.28
C LEU A 46 3.52 21.05 14.71
N GLU A 47 4.83 21.12 14.96
CA GLU A 47 5.37 20.99 16.31
C GLU A 47 4.90 22.13 17.22
N ASP A 48 4.88 23.37 16.71
CA ASP A 48 4.33 24.51 17.44
C ASP A 48 2.83 24.33 17.72
N VAL A 49 2.08 23.80 16.74
CA VAL A 49 0.64 23.49 16.89
C VAL A 49 0.41 22.37 17.90
N LEU A 50 1.26 21.35 17.94
CA LEU A 50 1.16 20.25 18.92
C LEU A 50 1.46 20.73 20.34
N ARG A 51 2.38 21.68 20.50
CA ARG A 51 2.69 22.32 21.80
C ARG A 51 1.57 23.26 22.26
N ALA A 52 0.82 23.83 21.34
CA ALA A 52 -0.34 24.64 21.66
C ALA A 52 -1.48 23.74 22.17
N GLU A 53 -1.97 24.00 23.38
CA GLU A 53 -3.07 23.23 23.97
C GLU A 53 -4.37 23.36 23.14
N GLY A 54 -5.16 22.28 23.08
CA GLY A 54 -6.50 22.29 22.50
C GLY A 54 -6.64 21.66 21.11
N VAL A 55 -5.55 21.19 20.49
CA VAL A 55 -5.57 20.56 19.16
C VAL A 55 -5.26 19.07 19.27
N LEU A 56 -6.09 18.23 18.64
CA LEU A 56 -5.79 16.81 18.42
C LEU A 56 -5.19 16.66 17.02
N LEU A 57 -3.91 16.30 16.94
CA LEU A 57 -3.21 16.10 15.68
C LEU A 57 -3.23 14.61 15.29
N LEU A 58 -3.69 14.30 14.09
CA LEU A 58 -3.64 12.97 13.48
C LEU A 58 -2.81 13.03 12.20
N LEU A 59 -1.69 12.32 12.19
CA LEU A 59 -0.82 12.21 11.02
C LEU A 59 -1.03 10.86 10.34
N VAL A 60 -1.33 10.87 9.05
CA VAL A 60 -1.43 9.67 8.22
C VAL A 60 -0.20 9.61 7.31
N ALA A 61 0.46 8.45 7.26
CA ALA A 61 1.64 8.24 6.44
C ALA A 61 1.79 6.78 6.01
N SER A 62 2.22 6.56 4.77
CA SER A 62 2.53 5.24 4.22
C SER A 62 3.73 5.33 3.27
N PRO A 63 4.93 4.82 3.64
CA PRO A 63 5.32 4.28 4.94
C PRO A 63 5.52 5.38 6.01
N CYS A 64 5.32 5.04 7.29
CA CYS A 64 5.58 5.95 8.41
C CYS A 64 7.09 6.09 8.66
N PRO A 65 7.69 7.29 8.51
CA PRO A 65 9.13 7.46 8.67
C PRO A 65 9.51 7.57 10.17
N PRO A 66 10.65 6.99 10.61
CA PRO A 66 11.10 7.05 12.00
C PRO A 66 11.86 8.36 12.32
N LYS A 67 11.26 9.52 12.01
CA LYS A 67 11.86 10.84 12.20
C LYS A 67 10.82 11.92 12.45
N GLU A 68 11.27 13.13 12.80
CA GLU A 68 10.40 14.31 13.00
C GLU A 68 9.34 14.09 14.11
N LEU A 69 8.13 14.62 13.90
CA LEU A 69 7.03 14.56 14.85
C LEU A 69 6.52 13.13 15.09
N PHE A 70 6.76 12.19 14.16
CA PHE A 70 6.31 10.80 14.30
C PHE A 70 6.92 10.09 15.50
N VAL A 71 8.12 10.47 15.95
CA VAL A 71 8.78 9.89 17.13
C VAL A 71 8.16 10.39 18.44
N LYS A 72 7.55 11.59 18.41
CA LYS A 72 6.96 12.25 19.57
C LYS A 72 5.49 11.87 19.78
N MET A 73 4.88 11.16 18.84
CA MET A 73 3.45 10.84 18.84
C MET A 73 3.20 9.34 19.00
N PRO A 74 2.09 8.95 19.67
CA PRO A 74 1.69 7.55 19.73
C PRO A 74 1.37 7.03 18.32
N ARG A 75 1.88 5.86 18.00
CA ARG A 75 1.67 5.23 16.69
C ARG A 75 0.49 4.28 16.73
N ILE A 76 -0.42 4.43 15.78
CA ILE A 76 -1.50 3.47 15.51
C ILE A 76 -1.18 2.81 14.17
N GLU A 77 -0.97 1.50 14.19
CA GLU A 77 -0.75 0.72 12.96
C GLU A 77 -2.10 0.23 12.42
N LEU A 78 -2.36 0.53 11.15
CA LEU A 78 -3.52 -0.01 10.45
C LEU A 78 -3.11 -1.34 9.79
N PRO A 79 -3.72 -2.47 10.21
CA PRO A 79 -3.42 -3.76 9.60
C PRO A 79 -3.93 -3.81 8.16
N LEU A 80 -3.36 -4.71 7.37
CA LEU A 80 -3.93 -5.07 6.07
C LEU A 80 -5.34 -5.61 6.29
N ILE A 81 -6.24 -5.24 5.39
CA ILE A 81 -7.64 -5.66 5.45
C ILE A 81 -7.73 -7.10 4.96
N ARG A 82 -8.48 -7.93 5.69
CA ARG A 82 -8.66 -9.33 5.36
C ARG A 82 -9.63 -9.48 4.20
N ASP A 83 -9.43 -10.51 3.41
CA ASP A 83 -10.28 -10.89 2.29
C ASP A 83 -11.77 -10.98 2.67
N GLU A 84 -12.08 -11.54 3.84
CA GLU A 84 -13.45 -11.65 4.34
C GLU A 84 -14.12 -10.28 4.56
N ASP A 85 -13.36 -9.30 5.04
CA ASP A 85 -13.85 -7.96 5.31
C ASP A 85 -14.06 -7.19 3.99
N ILE A 86 -13.23 -7.44 2.98
CA ILE A 86 -13.43 -6.92 1.62
C ILE A 86 -14.69 -7.51 0.98
N ARG A 87 -14.92 -8.83 1.08
CA ARG A 87 -16.16 -9.44 0.54
C ARG A 87 -17.40 -8.84 1.19
N LYS A 88 -17.40 -8.70 2.52
CA LYS A 88 -18.49 -8.04 3.24
C LYS A 88 -18.69 -6.60 2.75
N LEU A 89 -17.61 -5.84 2.58
CA LEU A 89 -17.67 -4.48 2.05
C LEU A 89 -18.31 -4.44 0.65
N MET A 90 -17.93 -5.37 -0.23
CA MET A 90 -18.44 -5.46 -1.60
C MET A 90 -19.92 -5.84 -1.63
N MET A 91 -20.34 -6.79 -0.79
CA MET A 91 -21.74 -7.17 -0.66
C MET A 91 -22.59 -6.00 -0.15
N THR A 92 -22.14 -5.32 0.91
CA THR A 92 -22.83 -4.14 1.46
C THR A 92 -22.93 -3.01 0.42
N GLU A 93 -21.89 -2.77 -0.36
CA GLU A 93 -21.91 -1.77 -1.42
C GLU A 93 -22.87 -2.18 -2.56
N ALA A 94 -22.90 -3.46 -2.96
CA ALA A 94 -23.83 -3.94 -3.98
C ALA A 94 -25.29 -3.84 -3.51
N GLU A 95 -25.57 -4.21 -2.26
CA GLU A 95 -26.89 -4.06 -1.62
C GLU A 95 -27.34 -2.60 -1.59
N SER A 96 -26.42 -1.65 -1.38
CA SER A 96 -26.73 -0.21 -1.41
C SER A 96 -27.19 0.29 -2.79
N TYR A 97 -26.82 -0.41 -3.87
CA TYR A 97 -27.33 -0.15 -5.22
C TYR A 97 -28.49 -1.07 -5.61
N GLY A 98 -28.99 -1.89 -4.68
CA GLY A 98 -30.13 -2.80 -4.91
C GLY A 98 -29.79 -4.04 -5.75
N ILE A 99 -28.51 -4.39 -5.86
CA ILE A 99 -28.05 -5.57 -6.61
C ILE A 99 -27.62 -6.67 -5.64
N GLN A 100 -28.08 -7.89 -5.89
CA GLN A 100 -27.61 -9.08 -5.19
C GLN A 100 -26.61 -9.81 -6.08
N LEU A 101 -25.37 -9.91 -5.63
CA LEU A 101 -24.32 -10.66 -6.31
C LEU A 101 -24.21 -12.06 -5.72
N ALA A 102 -24.02 -13.07 -6.56
CA ALA A 102 -23.69 -14.40 -6.12
C ALA A 102 -22.28 -14.44 -5.51
N ALA A 103 -22.03 -15.40 -4.61
CA ALA A 103 -20.73 -15.55 -3.95
C ALA A 103 -19.58 -15.76 -4.96
N SER A 104 -19.85 -16.41 -6.09
CA SER A 104 -18.88 -16.59 -7.18
C SER A 104 -18.51 -15.27 -7.87
N GLU A 105 -19.48 -14.39 -8.11
CA GLU A 105 -19.26 -13.08 -8.75
C GLU A 105 -18.47 -12.17 -7.81
N VAL A 106 -18.80 -12.17 -6.51
CA VAL A 106 -18.04 -11.40 -5.51
C VAL A 106 -16.59 -11.88 -5.44
N ALA A 107 -16.34 -13.19 -5.53
CA ALA A 107 -14.98 -13.73 -5.53
C ALA A 107 -14.18 -13.29 -6.76
N GLU A 108 -14.79 -13.28 -7.95
CA GLU A 108 -14.16 -12.80 -9.19
C GLU A 108 -13.85 -11.30 -9.12
N LEU A 109 -14.81 -10.49 -8.67
CA LEU A 109 -14.61 -9.05 -8.50
C LEU A 109 -13.55 -8.75 -7.43
N GLN A 110 -13.48 -9.56 -6.36
CA GLN A 110 -12.48 -9.40 -5.30
C GLN A 110 -11.06 -9.65 -5.83
N GLN A 111 -10.87 -10.63 -6.73
CA GLN A 111 -9.57 -10.85 -7.37
C GLN A 111 -9.09 -9.62 -8.14
N ARG A 112 -10.02 -8.85 -8.72
CA ARG A 112 -9.70 -7.58 -9.42
C ARG A 112 -9.33 -6.45 -8.47
N SER A 113 -9.95 -6.38 -7.29
CA SER A 113 -9.71 -5.30 -6.32
C SER A 113 -8.58 -5.57 -5.32
N GLY A 114 -8.21 -6.85 -5.13
CA GLY A 114 -7.30 -7.27 -4.06
C GLY A 114 -7.79 -6.82 -2.67
N ASN A 115 -6.84 -6.50 -1.77
CA ASN A 115 -7.14 -6.05 -0.40
C ASN A 115 -7.25 -4.53 -0.27
N ASN A 116 -7.71 -3.86 -1.33
CA ASN A 116 -7.93 -2.41 -1.37
C ASN A 116 -9.44 -2.07 -1.31
N PRO A 117 -9.93 -1.50 -0.20
CA PRO A 117 -11.34 -1.12 -0.05
C PRO A 117 -11.85 -0.13 -1.08
N ALA A 118 -11.01 0.83 -1.48
CA ALA A 118 -11.40 1.85 -2.44
C ALA A 118 -11.62 1.24 -3.83
N LEU A 119 -10.74 0.32 -4.23
CA LEU A 119 -10.90 -0.44 -5.48
C LEU A 119 -12.09 -1.39 -5.40
N ALA A 120 -12.30 -2.06 -4.27
CA ALA A 120 -13.43 -2.97 -4.07
C ALA A 120 -14.78 -2.26 -4.30
N LYS A 121 -14.98 -1.07 -3.72
CA LYS A 121 -16.17 -0.25 -3.96
C LYS A 121 -16.28 0.23 -5.41
N ARG A 122 -15.15 0.63 -6.00
CA ARG A 122 -15.11 1.10 -7.39
C ARG A 122 -15.53 -0.01 -8.36
N VAL A 123 -15.00 -1.21 -8.22
CA VAL A 123 -15.31 -2.36 -9.08
C VAL A 123 -16.80 -2.73 -8.99
N ILE A 124 -17.39 -2.69 -7.78
CA ILE A 124 -18.82 -2.89 -7.61
C ILE A 124 -19.60 -1.81 -8.35
N ARG A 125 -19.25 -0.53 -8.17
CA ARG A 125 -19.90 0.57 -8.88
C ARG A 125 -19.79 0.45 -10.40
N GLU A 126 -18.62 0.06 -10.92
CA GLU A 126 -18.41 -0.18 -12.35
C GLU A 126 -19.27 -1.34 -12.87
N THR A 127 -19.47 -2.37 -12.05
CA THR A 127 -20.36 -3.50 -12.35
C THR A 127 -21.82 -3.08 -12.39
N VAL A 128 -22.26 -2.28 -11.41
CA VAL A 128 -23.61 -1.67 -11.39
C VAL A 128 -23.88 -0.83 -12.64
N LEU A 129 -22.89 -0.07 -13.08
CA LEU A 129 -22.99 0.82 -14.25
C LEU A 129 -22.84 0.08 -15.59
N GLY A 130 -22.55 -1.23 -15.59
CA GLY A 130 -22.31 -2.01 -16.81
C GLY A 130 -21.01 -1.64 -17.54
N ILE A 131 -20.05 -0.99 -16.86
CA ILE A 131 -18.76 -0.53 -17.41
C ILE A 131 -17.67 -1.61 -17.23
N ALA A 132 -17.93 -2.62 -16.40
CA ALA A 132 -16.98 -3.61 -15.91
C ALA A 132 -16.15 -4.35 -16.99
N GLU A 133 -16.66 -4.48 -18.22
CA GLU A 133 -15.99 -5.22 -19.32
C GLU A 133 -14.79 -4.48 -19.94
N THR A 134 -14.64 -3.17 -19.73
CA THR A 134 -13.56 -2.38 -20.37
C THR A 134 -12.29 -2.20 -19.54
N ALA A 135 -12.31 -2.58 -18.25
CA ALA A 135 -11.19 -2.40 -17.32
C ALA A 135 -10.55 -3.75 -16.94
N THR A 136 -9.97 -4.43 -17.92
CA THR A 136 -9.09 -5.57 -17.72
C THR A 136 -7.72 -5.10 -17.22
N GLY A 137 -7.49 -5.22 -15.92
CA GLY A 137 -6.12 -5.36 -15.39
C GLY A 137 -5.56 -4.25 -14.50
N ASP A 138 -6.36 -3.62 -13.63
CA ASP A 138 -5.85 -2.56 -12.75
C ASP A 138 -5.10 -3.08 -11.49
N HIS A 139 -4.83 -4.39 -11.34
CA HIS A 139 -3.95 -4.90 -10.26
C HIS A 139 -3.14 -6.16 -10.59
N TYR A 140 -1.93 -6.19 -10.01
CA TYR A 140 -1.05 -7.37 -9.89
C TYR A 140 -1.28 -8.03 -8.53
N GLN A 141 -1.84 -9.24 -8.50
CA GLN A 141 -1.83 -10.07 -7.31
C GLN A 141 -0.45 -10.73 -7.21
N TYR A 142 0.40 -10.27 -6.29
CA TYR A 142 1.71 -10.88 -6.04
C TYR A 142 1.50 -12.22 -5.34
N ILE A 143 1.38 -13.29 -6.11
CA ILE A 143 1.55 -14.65 -5.57
C ILE A 143 3.03 -14.75 -5.21
N ASP A 144 3.35 -14.80 -3.91
CA ASP A 144 4.71 -15.02 -3.45
C ASP A 144 5.15 -16.45 -3.81
N GLY A 145 5.71 -16.61 -5.01
CA GLY A 145 6.24 -17.87 -5.54
C GLY A 145 7.63 -18.24 -5.01
N THR A 146 8.24 -17.36 -4.20
CA THR A 146 9.54 -17.57 -3.57
C THR A 146 9.64 -18.91 -2.80
N PRO A 147 8.67 -19.35 -1.99
CA PRO A 147 8.73 -20.65 -1.31
C PRO A 147 8.85 -21.84 -2.26
N PHE A 148 8.11 -21.85 -3.39
CA PHE A 148 8.18 -22.93 -4.37
C PHE A 148 9.54 -22.97 -5.08
N LEU A 149 10.10 -21.80 -5.39
CA LEU A 149 11.41 -21.69 -6.03
C LEU A 149 12.55 -22.13 -5.10
N ILE A 150 12.46 -21.81 -3.79
CA ILE A 150 13.39 -22.32 -2.77
C ILE A 150 13.29 -23.84 -2.70
N GLY A 151 12.07 -24.41 -2.66
CA GLY A 151 11.86 -25.86 -2.64
C GLY A 151 12.50 -26.59 -3.82
N LEU A 152 12.38 -26.04 -5.04
CA LEU A 152 12.98 -26.63 -6.24
C LEU A 152 14.52 -26.65 -6.17
N ILE A 153 15.14 -25.55 -5.73
CA ILE A 153 16.60 -25.46 -5.56
C ILE A 153 17.09 -26.45 -4.49
N SER A 154 16.36 -26.57 -3.38
CA SER A 154 16.68 -27.53 -2.32
C SER A 154 16.60 -28.98 -2.82
N LEU A 155 15.61 -29.33 -3.64
CA LEU A 155 15.48 -30.67 -4.24
C LEU A 155 16.66 -31.01 -5.15
N ILE A 156 17.10 -30.08 -5.98
CA ILE A 156 18.28 -30.24 -6.84
C ILE A 156 19.54 -30.43 -5.98
N GLY A 157 19.64 -29.71 -4.86
CA GLY A 157 20.70 -29.91 -3.86
C GLY A 157 20.72 -31.32 -3.28
N ILE A 158 19.56 -31.92 -2.98
CA ILE A 158 19.44 -33.30 -2.48
C ILE A 158 19.94 -34.29 -3.53
N ILE A 159 19.56 -34.12 -4.81
CA ILE A 159 20.02 -34.97 -5.92
C ILE A 159 21.55 -34.92 -6.05
N ARG A 160 22.15 -33.73 -5.88
CA ARG A 160 23.61 -33.56 -5.87
C ARG A 160 24.28 -34.33 -4.73
N PHE A 161 23.73 -34.28 -3.52
CA PHE A 161 24.25 -35.04 -2.37
C PHE A 161 24.09 -36.55 -2.57
N ALA A 162 22.97 -37.00 -3.15
CA ALA A 162 22.74 -38.41 -3.47
C ALA A 162 23.75 -38.93 -4.50
N GLY A 163 24.04 -38.16 -5.57
CA GLY A 163 25.07 -38.51 -6.56
C GLY A 163 26.47 -38.61 -5.95
N LEU A 164 26.80 -37.73 -4.99
CA LEU A 164 28.06 -37.79 -4.27
C LEU A 164 28.15 -39.02 -3.35
N GLY A 165 27.03 -39.42 -2.74
CA GLY A 165 26.93 -40.65 -1.94
C GLY A 165 26.99 -41.95 -2.75
N MET A 166 26.53 -41.94 -4.00
CA MET A 166 26.59 -43.09 -4.92
C MET A 166 27.89 -43.18 -5.74
N GLY A 167 28.79 -42.20 -5.62
CA GLY A 167 30.03 -42.14 -6.42
C GLY A 167 29.82 -41.79 -7.90
N ASP A 168 28.61 -41.39 -8.29
CA ASP A 168 28.27 -41.01 -9.65
C ASP A 168 28.64 -39.54 -9.90
N LYS A 169 29.79 -39.36 -10.58
CA LYS A 169 30.32 -38.05 -10.96
C LYS A 169 29.42 -37.33 -11.96
N VAL A 170 28.68 -38.05 -12.81
CA VAL A 170 27.80 -37.45 -13.83
C VAL A 170 26.62 -36.79 -13.13
N LEU A 171 25.95 -37.51 -12.23
CA LEU A 171 24.81 -36.98 -11.49
C LEU A 171 25.19 -35.78 -10.60
N TYR A 172 26.36 -35.84 -9.97
CA TYR A 172 26.90 -34.73 -9.17
C TYR A 172 27.17 -33.47 -10.01
N VAL A 173 27.83 -33.61 -11.16
CA VAL A 173 28.16 -32.48 -12.04
C VAL A 173 26.91 -31.89 -12.68
N LEU A 174 25.98 -32.74 -13.13
CA LEU A 174 24.74 -32.31 -13.77
C LEU A 174 23.81 -31.59 -12.77
N GLY A 175 23.69 -32.09 -11.54
CA GLY A 175 22.97 -31.39 -10.47
C GLY A 175 23.61 -30.04 -10.10
N GLY A 176 24.95 -29.96 -10.14
CA GLY A 176 25.68 -28.70 -9.93
C GLY A 176 25.38 -27.64 -10.99
N ILE A 177 25.38 -28.02 -12.28
CA ILE A 177 25.07 -27.13 -13.40
C ILE A 177 23.65 -26.59 -13.29
N ILE A 178 22.66 -27.46 -13.02
CA ILE A 178 21.25 -27.05 -12.87
C ILE A 178 21.08 -26.08 -11.70
N THR A 179 21.75 -26.33 -10.56
CA THR A 179 21.70 -25.43 -9.41
C THR A 179 22.24 -24.04 -9.76
N LEU A 180 23.35 -23.98 -10.50
CA LEU A 180 23.97 -22.71 -10.91
C LEU A 180 23.03 -21.90 -11.82
N ILE A 181 22.39 -22.56 -12.78
CA ILE A 181 21.40 -21.95 -13.69
C ILE A 181 20.18 -21.45 -12.90
N ALA A 182 19.68 -22.21 -11.92
CA ALA A 182 18.55 -21.80 -11.11
C ALA A 182 18.86 -20.56 -10.24
N VAL A 183 20.06 -20.48 -9.67
CA VAL A 183 20.50 -19.34 -8.86
C VAL A 183 20.71 -18.08 -9.70
N THR A 184 21.31 -18.19 -10.88
CA THR A 184 21.48 -17.04 -11.79
C THR A 184 20.14 -16.53 -12.32
N LEU A 185 19.23 -17.43 -12.69
CA LEU A 185 17.86 -17.09 -13.10
C LEU A 185 17.11 -16.38 -11.96
N ARG A 186 17.25 -16.85 -10.72
CA ARG A 186 16.67 -16.18 -9.53
C ARG A 186 17.19 -14.76 -9.38
N GLY A 187 18.50 -14.56 -9.51
CA GLY A 187 19.12 -13.23 -9.43
C GLY A 187 18.56 -12.28 -10.49
N LEU A 188 18.37 -12.78 -11.71
CA LEU A 188 17.85 -12.00 -12.84
C LEU A 188 16.36 -11.66 -12.69
N LEU A 189 15.53 -12.62 -12.26
CA LEU A 189 14.11 -12.39 -11.94
C LEU A 189 13.94 -11.38 -10.80
N TYR A 190 14.76 -11.50 -9.75
CA TYR A 190 14.72 -10.58 -8.63
C TYR A 190 15.18 -9.16 -9.02
N ALA A 191 16.21 -9.04 -9.87
CA ALA A 191 16.67 -7.75 -10.41
C ALA A 191 15.62 -7.10 -11.34
N ALA A 192 14.99 -7.89 -12.23
CA ALA A 192 13.91 -7.42 -13.10
C ALA A 192 12.68 -6.93 -12.30
N ASN A 193 12.30 -7.65 -11.24
CA ASN A 193 11.24 -7.23 -10.33
C ASN A 193 11.61 -5.94 -9.56
N ARG A 194 12.89 -5.74 -9.23
CA ARG A 194 13.35 -4.52 -8.54
C ARG A 194 13.32 -3.29 -9.47
N GLY A 195 13.52 -3.45 -10.78
CA GLY A 195 13.43 -2.37 -11.77
C GLY A 195 12.01 -1.80 -11.94
N ARG A 196 10.98 -2.65 -11.82
CA ARG A 196 9.56 -2.24 -11.89
C ARG A 196 9.04 -1.50 -10.65
N ARG A 197 9.82 -1.42 -9.57
CA ARG A 197 9.45 -0.77 -8.30
C ARG A 197 9.61 0.77 -8.32
N ARG A 198 10.04 1.35 -9.44
CA ARG A 198 10.38 2.78 -9.61
C ARG A 198 9.47 3.55 -10.58
N LEU A 199 8.43 2.90 -11.11
CA LEU A 199 7.38 3.51 -11.92
C LEU A 199 6.06 3.37 -11.17
#